data_AF-A0A5K0VK07-F1
#
_entry.id   AF-A0A5K0VK07-F1
#
_cell.length_a   1.000
_cell.length_b   1.000
_cell.length_c   1.000
_cell.angle_alpha   90.00
_cell.angle_beta   90.00
_cell.angle_gamma   90.00
#
_symmetry.space_group_name_H-M   'P 1'
#
loop_
_entity.id
_entity.type
_entity.pdbx_description
1 polymer ?
#
loop_
_entity_poly.entity_id
_entity_poly.type
_entity_poly.pdbx_seq_one_letter_code
_entity_poly.pdbx_strand_id
1 'polypeptide(L)'
;ALKKHRLFILDHYEAIMPYVNRINTTGNKIYASRTLLFLKNDGTLTPLAIELCLPNHEGQDHGAVRKVYTPADEGVQGSIWQLAKAYAAVDDSGYHQLISH
;
A
#
# COMPACT_ATOMS: atom_id res chain seq x y z
N ALA A 1 17.61 -10.72 5.30
CA ALA A 1 16.21 -11.17 5.23
C ALA A 1 15.91 -11.91 3.91
N LEU A 2 16.28 -11.35 2.75
CA LEU A 2 16.09 -11.97 1.42
C LEU A 2 16.65 -13.41 1.30
N LYS A 3 17.95 -13.61 1.58
CA LYS A 3 18.59 -14.95 1.56
C LYS A 3 17.94 -15.97 2.50
N LYS A 4 17.16 -15.50 3.48
CA LYS A 4 16.45 -16.35 4.46
C LYS A 4 14.97 -16.51 4.12
N HIS A 5 14.49 -15.99 3.00
CA HIS A 5 13.08 -16.02 2.58
C HIS A 5 12.12 -15.43 3.62
N ARG A 6 12.51 -14.30 4.23
CA ARG A 6 11.75 -13.65 5.31
C ARG A 6 11.10 -12.33 4.93
N LEU A 7 11.16 -11.94 3.66
CA LEU A 7 10.47 -10.76 3.15
C LEU A 7 9.35 -11.22 2.22
N PHE A 8 8.18 -10.63 2.45
CA PHE A 8 6.95 -10.88 1.69
C PHE A 8 6.37 -9.54 1.27
N ILE A 9 5.55 -9.56 0.22
CA ILE A 9 4.89 -8.35 -0.28
C ILE A 9 3.41 -8.64 -0.50
N LEU A 10 2.56 -7.70 -0.07
CA LEU A 10 1.21 -7.55 -0.58
C LEU A 10 1.25 -6.43 -1.62
N ASP A 11 1.17 -6.80 -2.90
CA ASP A 11 1.38 -5.88 -4.02
C ASP A 11 0.08 -5.69 -4.80
N HIS A 12 -0.58 -4.55 -4.55
CA HIS A 12 -1.77 -4.13 -5.27
C HIS A 12 -1.46 -3.03 -6.29
N TYR A 13 -0.20 -2.63 -6.44
CA TYR A 13 0.17 -1.47 -7.25
C TYR A 13 -0.25 -1.62 -8.71
N GLU A 14 0.18 -2.71 -9.36
CA GLU A 14 -0.07 -2.89 -10.80
C GLU A 14 -1.55 -3.08 -11.10
N ALA A 15 -2.29 -3.75 -10.20
CA ALA A 15 -3.71 -3.99 -10.35
C ALA A 15 -4.54 -2.71 -10.20
N ILE A 16 -4.13 -1.80 -9.31
CA ILE A 16 -4.94 -0.62 -8.93
C ILE A 16 -4.49 0.65 -9.65
N MET A 17 -3.20 0.83 -9.93
CA MET A 17 -2.63 2.05 -10.52
C MET A 17 -3.38 2.55 -11.77
N PRO A 18 -3.81 1.70 -12.73
CA PRO A 18 -4.55 2.14 -13.91
C PRO A 18 -5.89 2.84 -13.59
N TYR A 19 -6.45 2.63 -12.39
CA TYR A 19 -7.77 3.12 -12.00
C TYR A 19 -7.73 4.27 -10.99
N VAL A 20 -6.59 4.53 -10.34
CA VAL A 20 -6.46 5.54 -9.27
C VAL A 20 -6.98 6.90 -9.70
N ASN A 21 -6.59 7.40 -10.88
CA ASN A 21 -7.07 8.70 -11.37
C ASN A 21 -8.59 8.72 -11.54
N ARG A 22 -9.17 7.69 -12.15
CA ARG A 22 -10.63 7.60 -12.40
C ARG A 22 -11.41 7.57 -11.08
N ILE A 23 -10.91 6.83 -10.09
CA ILE A 23 -11.56 6.72 -8.77
C ILE A 23 -11.40 8.04 -8.02
N ASN A 24 -10.22 8.66 -8.06
CA ASN A 24 -9.94 9.90 -7.33
C ASN A 24 -10.65 11.14 -7.91
N THR A 25 -11.14 11.09 -9.15
CA THR A 25 -12.04 12.13 -9.69
C THR A 25 -13.47 12.04 -9.15
N THR A 26 -13.82 10.97 -8.43
CA THR A 26 -15.11 10.84 -7.74
C THR A 26 -15.06 11.44 -6.32
N GLY A 27 -16.09 11.18 -5.50
CA GLY A 27 -16.06 11.47 -4.07
C GLY A 27 -15.05 10.65 -3.26
N ASN A 28 -14.50 9.58 -3.83
CA ASN A 28 -13.54 8.70 -3.15
C ASN A 28 -12.09 9.17 -3.36
N LYS A 29 -11.19 8.69 -2.50
CA LYS A 29 -9.74 8.86 -2.62
C LYS A 29 -9.04 7.56 -2.25
N ILE A 30 -8.22 7.06 -3.16
CA ILE A 30 -7.42 5.85 -3.00
C ILE A 30 -5.98 6.11 -3.45
N TYR A 31 -5.11 5.19 -3.09
CA TYR A 31 -3.73 5.08 -3.56
C TYR A 31 -3.57 3.69 -4.15
N ALA A 32 -2.59 3.49 -5.02
CA ALA A 32 -2.14 2.13 -5.34
C ALA A 32 -1.05 1.75 -4.32
N SER A 33 -1.26 0.68 -3.56
CA SER A 33 -0.40 0.34 -2.43
C SER A 33 0.50 -0.87 -2.64
N ARG A 34 1.65 -0.84 -1.95
CA ARG A 34 2.48 -2.02 -1.68
C ARG A 34 2.83 -2.09 -0.20
N THR A 35 2.66 -3.25 0.41
CA THR A 35 3.04 -3.47 1.80
C THR A 35 4.18 -4.48 1.89
N LEU A 36 5.32 -4.05 2.42
CA LEU A 36 6.44 -4.93 2.72
C LEU A 36 6.25 -5.57 4.09
N LEU A 37 6.33 -6.89 4.15
CA LEU A 37 6.11 -7.70 5.35
C LEU A 37 7.38 -8.48 5.69
N PHE A 38 7.65 -8.63 6.98
CA PHE A 38 8.75 -9.43 7.50
C PHE A 38 8.25 -10.57 8.37
N LEU A 39 8.72 -11.78 8.09
CA LEU A 39 8.47 -12.95 8.93
C LEU A 39 9.40 -12.92 10.13
N LYS A 40 8.86 -12.78 11.34
CA LYS A 40 9.60 -12.82 12.61
C LYS A 40 10.01 -14.25 12.97
N ASN A 41 10.90 -14.38 13.96
CA ASN A 41 11.36 -15.71 14.42
C ASN A 41 10.23 -16.49 15.11
N ASP A 42 9.23 -15.80 15.64
CA ASP A 42 8.04 -16.37 16.28
C ASP A 42 6.99 -16.87 15.27
N GLY A 43 7.28 -16.81 13.97
CA GLY A 43 6.38 -17.25 12.90
C GLY A 43 5.34 -16.22 12.46
N THR A 44 5.26 -15.05 13.09
CA THR A 44 4.28 -14.01 12.72
C THR A 44 4.84 -13.04 11.67
N LEU A 45 3.96 -12.52 10.81
CA LEU A 45 4.29 -11.45 9.86
C LEU A 45 4.11 -10.08 10.52
N THR A 46 5.06 -9.18 10.28
CA THR A 46 4.97 -7.78 10.69
C THR A 46 5.13 -6.86 9.48
N PRO A 47 4.29 -5.84 9.30
CA PRO A 47 4.50 -4.83 8.28
C PRO A 47 5.74 -3.99 8.60
N LEU A 48 6.61 -3.79 7.62
CA LEU A 48 7.83 -2.97 7.71
C LEU A 48 7.65 -1.61 7.05
N ALA A 49 6.90 -1.55 5.95
CA ALA A 49 6.66 -0.33 5.20
C ALA A 49 5.39 -0.48 4.36
N ILE A 50 4.70 0.63 4.15
CA ILE A 50 3.62 0.78 3.18
C ILE A 50 4.01 1.89 2.23
N GLU A 51 4.11 1.55 0.94
CA GLU A 51 4.23 2.51 -0.14
C GLU A 51 2.82 2.86 -0.64
N LEU A 52 2.49 4.14 -0.66
CA LEU A 52 1.27 4.67 -1.27
C LEU A 52 1.64 5.47 -2.52
N CYS A 53 1.08 5.08 -3.66
CA CYS A 53 1.39 5.69 -4.94
C CYS A 53 0.18 6.41 -5.55
N LEU A 54 0.44 7.55 -6.17
CA LEU A 54 -0.49 8.27 -7.04
C LEU A 54 0.10 8.38 -8.45
N PRO A 55 -0.75 8.46 -9.49
CA PRO A 55 -0.30 8.90 -10.81
C PRO A 55 0.36 10.27 -10.74
N ASN A 56 1.39 10.50 -11.55
CA ASN A 56 1.98 11.82 -11.65
C ASN A 56 0.99 12.80 -12.32
N HIS A 57 0.90 14.01 -11.78
CA HIS A 57 0.03 15.08 -12.30
C HIS A 57 0.42 15.52 -13.72
N GLU A 58 1.70 15.34 -14.10
CA GLU A 58 2.21 15.66 -15.44
C GLU A 58 1.86 14.59 -16.49
N GLY A 59 1.30 13.45 -16.07
CA GLY A 59 0.90 12.36 -16.94
C GLY A 59 1.62 11.04 -16.65
N GLN A 60 1.17 9.99 -17.32
CA GLN A 60 1.58 8.61 -17.02
C GLN A 60 3.06 8.34 -17.38
N ASP A 61 3.61 9.05 -18.36
CA ASP A 61 5.00 8.95 -18.80
C ASP A 61 6.00 9.45 -17.75
N HIS A 62 5.52 10.27 -16.79
CA HIS A 62 6.33 10.84 -15.71
C HIS A 62 6.35 9.94 -14.46
N GLY A 63 5.85 8.70 -14.57
CA GLY A 63 5.85 7.71 -13.50
C GLY A 63 4.79 7.97 -12.41
N ALA A 64 5.00 7.38 -11.24
CA ALA A 64 4.12 7.56 -10.08
C ALA A 64 4.81 8.39 -8.99
N VAL A 65 4.03 9.25 -8.33
CA VAL A 65 4.44 9.93 -7.09
C VAL A 65 4.26 8.95 -5.94
N ARG A 66 5.35 8.66 -5.23
CA ARG A 66 5.40 7.60 -4.21
C ARG A 66 5.74 8.19 -2.85
N LYS A 67 5.01 7.75 -1.82
CA LYS A 67 5.34 8.07 -0.44
C LYS A 67 5.35 6.80 0.40
N VAL A 68 6.42 6.63 1.17
CA VAL A 68 6.63 5.46 2.02
C VAL A 68 6.36 5.84 3.47
N TYR A 69 5.63 4.97 4.14
CA TYR A 69 5.28 5.08 5.55
C TYR A 69 5.82 3.85 6.29
N THR A 70 6.39 4.07 7.47
CA THR A 70 6.94 3.02 8.32
C THR A 70 6.19 2.97 9.65
N PRO A 71 6.23 1.84 10.38
CA PRO A 71 5.61 1.72 11.68
C PRO A 71 5.97 2.86 12.64
N ALA A 72 4.96 3.39 13.29
CA ALA A 72 5.05 4.33 14.39
C ALA A 72 3.88 4.06 15.34
N ASP A 73 4.13 4.16 16.65
CA ASP A 73 3.15 3.78 17.68
C ASP A 73 2.53 4.99 18.38
N GLU A 74 3.18 6.17 18.31
CA GLU A 74 2.80 7.33 19.09
C GLU A 74 2.67 8.61 18.25
N GLY A 75 1.91 9.55 18.80
CA GLY A 75 1.71 10.89 18.24
C GLY A 75 1.12 10.89 16.83
N VAL A 76 1.38 11.99 16.10
CA VAL A 76 0.86 12.19 14.73
C VAL A 76 1.36 11.10 13.77
N GLN A 77 2.58 10.60 13.96
CA GLN A 77 3.14 9.56 13.11
C GLN A 77 2.41 8.22 13.29
N GLY A 78 2.01 7.88 14.52
CA GLY A 78 1.17 6.70 14.77
C GLY A 78 -0.16 6.77 14.02
N SER A 79 -0.84 7.93 14.06
CA SER A 79 -2.08 8.14 13.30
C SER A 79 -1.85 8.04 11.77
N ILE A 80 -0.76 8.61 11.27
CA ILE A 80 -0.38 8.51 9.85
C ILE A 80 -0.13 7.04 9.47
N TRP A 81 0.52 6.26 10.34
CA TRP A 81 0.75 4.83 10.11
C TRP A 81 -0.56 4.03 10.07
N GLN A 82 -1.51 4.32 10.96
CA GLN A 82 -2.85 3.72 10.89
C GLN A 82 -3.56 4.07 9.59
N LEU A 83 -3.45 5.31 9.12
CA LEU A 83 -4.04 5.74 7.87
C LEU A 83 -3.41 5.04 6.65
N ALA A 84 -2.08 4.85 6.65
CA ALA A 84 -1.40 4.10 5.60
C ALA A 84 -1.89 2.64 5.53
N LYS A 85 -2.05 1.98 6.69
CA LYS A 85 -2.66 0.64 6.76
C LYS A 85 -4.10 0.63 6.26
N ALA A 86 -4.90 1.66 6.59
CA ALA A 86 -6.27 1.77 6.12
C ALA A 86 -6.35 1.85 4.59
N TYR A 87 -5.50 2.64 3.94
CA TYR A 87 -5.45 2.68 2.46
C TYR A 87 -5.02 1.35 1.85
N ALA A 88 -4.02 0.67 2.42
CA ALA A 88 -3.64 -0.67 1.96
C ALA A 88 -4.77 -1.70 2.13
N ALA A 89 -5.57 -1.59 3.19
CA ALA A 89 -6.73 -2.46 3.41
C ALA A 89 -7.92 -2.16 2.48
N VAL A 90 -8.09 -0.90 2.05
CA VAL A 90 -9.08 -0.51 1.03
C VAL A 90 -8.76 -1.20 -0.30
N ASP A 91 -7.50 -1.15 -0.72
CA ASP A 91 -7.01 -1.85 -1.91
C ASP A 91 -7.27 -3.35 -1.83
N ASP A 92 -6.88 -3.97 -0.71
CA ASP A 92 -7.06 -5.40 -0.47
C ASP A 92 -8.52 -5.83 -0.46
N SER A 93 -9.39 -5.04 0.18
CA SER A 93 -10.83 -5.32 0.22
C SER A 93 -11.47 -5.23 -1.16
N GLY A 94 -11.08 -4.23 -1.96
CA GLY A 94 -11.54 -4.09 -3.34
C GLY A 94 -11.10 -5.26 -4.21
N TYR A 95 -9.82 -5.64 -4.12
CA TYR A 95 -9.28 -6.79 -4.84
C TYR A 95 -9.95 -8.10 -4.41
N HIS A 96 -10.08 -8.32 -3.09
CA HIS A 96 -10.75 -9.49 -2.52
C HIS A 96 -12.16 -9.66 -3.11
N GLN A 97 -13.00 -8.63 -3.03
CA GLN A 97 -14.41 -8.74 -3.44
C GLN A 97 -14.62 -8.88 -4.95
N LEU A 98 -13.73 -8.31 -5.77
CA LEU A 98 -13.94 -8.25 -7.22
C LEU A 98 -13.12 -9.29 -7.99
N ILE A 99 -12.05 -9.81 -7.41
CA ILE A 99 -11.11 -10.70 -8.11
C ILE A 99 -10.98 -12.07 -7.42
N SER A 100 -10.92 -12.11 -6.08
CA SER A 100 -10.59 -13.35 -5.34
C SER A 100 -11.79 -14.15 -4.85
N HIS A 101 -12.88 -13.48 -4.43
CA HIS A 101 -14.05 -14.09 -3.79
C HIS A 101 -14.93 -14.86 -4.78
#